data_AF-A0A5N5E211-F1
#
_entry.id   AF-A0A5N5E211-F1
#
_cell.length_a   1.000
_cell.length_b   1.000
_cell.length_c   1.000
_cell.angle_alpha   90.00
_cell.angle_beta   90.00
_cell.angle_gamma   90.00
#
_symmetry.space_group_name_H-M   'P 1'
#
loop_
_entity.id
_entity.type
_entity.pdbx_description
1 polymer ?
#
loop_
_entity_poly.entity_id
_entity_poly.type
_entity_poly.pdbx_seq_one_letter_code
_entity_poly.pdbx_strand_id
1 'polypeptide(L)'
;MSPTAQELTEIEPISDVKKYAAEAVGTFVLVFSAVGTAVFAGAKVGNLGVAFAFGLTLLFLVYAIGPISGCHVNPAVTLGQFVIGRISAVNAAIYVVAQVIGGLVAGVVIYTV
;
A
#
# COMPACT_ATOMS: atom_id res chain seq x y z
N MET A 1 -18.46 -30.85 23.05
CA MET A 1 -19.18 -30.53 21.80
C MET A 1 -18.13 -30.39 20.72
N SER A 2 -18.27 -31.08 19.59
CA SER A 2 -17.42 -30.82 18.43
C SER A 2 -17.86 -29.51 17.77
N PRO A 3 -16.92 -28.67 17.30
CA PRO A 3 -17.25 -27.49 16.51
C PRO A 3 -18.15 -27.85 15.32
N THR A 4 -19.08 -26.97 14.95
CA THR A 4 -19.88 -27.17 13.73
C THR A 4 -19.02 -26.90 12.50
N ALA A 5 -19.34 -27.51 11.35
CA ALA A 5 -18.56 -27.32 10.12
C ALA A 5 -18.44 -25.85 9.67
N GLN A 6 -19.33 -24.98 10.14
CA GLN A 6 -19.29 -23.53 9.92
C GLN A 6 -18.13 -22.85 10.66
N GLU A 7 -17.83 -23.24 11.90
CA GLU A 7 -16.68 -22.72 12.67
C GLU A 7 -15.33 -23.13 12.04
N LEU A 8 -15.29 -24.24 11.30
CA LEU A 8 -14.08 -24.67 10.58
C LEU A 8 -13.81 -23.88 9.29
N THR A 9 -14.79 -23.07 8.84
CA THR A 9 -14.73 -22.31 7.58
C THR A 9 -14.70 -20.79 7.76
N GLU A 10 -14.85 -20.29 8.99
CA GLU A 10 -14.67 -18.86 9.27
C GLU A 10 -13.17 -18.53 9.18
N ILE A 11 -12.79 -17.87 8.09
CA ILE A 11 -11.46 -17.29 7.96
C ILE A 11 -11.38 -16.17 8.98
N GLU A 12 -10.51 -16.34 9.97
CA GLU A 12 -10.28 -15.36 11.01
C GLU A 12 -10.02 -13.98 10.36
N PRO A 13 -10.78 -12.93 10.73
CA PRO A 13 -10.66 -11.64 10.07
C PRO A 13 -9.26 -11.07 10.26
N ILE A 14 -8.66 -10.57 9.18
CA ILE A 14 -7.34 -9.95 9.23
C ILE A 14 -7.38 -8.74 10.16
N SER A 15 -6.46 -8.71 11.13
CA SER A 15 -6.37 -7.64 12.12
C SER A 15 -6.08 -6.28 11.47
N ASP A 16 -6.69 -5.23 12.00
CA ASP A 16 -6.54 -3.87 11.44
C ASP A 16 -5.09 -3.37 11.52
N VAL A 17 -4.35 -3.74 12.56
CA VAL A 17 -2.92 -3.45 12.68
C VAL A 17 -2.13 -3.99 11.48
N LYS A 18 -2.44 -5.22 11.01
CA LYS A 18 -1.78 -5.79 9.83
C LYS A 18 -2.14 -4.99 8.57
N LYS A 19 -3.37 -4.50 8.45
CA LYS A 19 -3.81 -3.67 7.33
C LYS A 19 -3.06 -2.34 7.29
N TYR A 20 -2.96 -1.66 8.42
CA TYR A 20 -2.26 -0.37 8.52
C TYR A 20 -0.76 -0.52 8.25
N ALA A 21 -0.14 -1.58 8.79
CA ALA A 21 1.26 -1.90 8.51
C ALA A 21 1.49 -2.19 7.02
N ALA A 22 0.59 -2.95 6.39
CA ALA A 22 0.65 -3.24 4.96
C ALA A 22 0.55 -1.95 4.11
N GLU A 23 -0.32 -1.01 4.47
CA GLU A 23 -0.41 0.29 3.80
C GLU A 23 0.85 1.13 3.96
N ALA A 24 1.42 1.21 5.17
CA ALA A 24 2.67 1.94 5.41
C ALA A 24 3.85 1.34 4.63
N VAL A 25 4.05 0.03 4.72
CA VAL A 25 5.13 -0.68 4.00
C VAL A 25 4.90 -0.63 2.49
N GLY A 26 3.66 -0.79 2.03
CA GLY A 26 3.30 -0.71 0.62
C GLY A 26 3.60 0.67 0.04
N THR A 27 3.20 1.76 0.71
CA THR A 27 3.52 3.11 0.24
C THR A 27 5.02 3.40 0.31
N PHE A 28 5.74 2.90 1.33
CA PHE A 28 7.20 2.99 1.38
C PHE A 28 7.82 2.33 0.14
N VAL A 29 7.45 1.09 -0.17
CA VAL A 29 8.02 0.35 -1.32
C VAL A 29 7.67 1.03 -2.64
N LEU A 30 6.44 1.55 -2.78
CA LEU A 30 6.01 2.28 -3.96
C LEU A 30 6.86 3.54 -4.18
N VAL A 31 7.00 4.38 -3.16
CA VAL A 31 7.78 5.61 -3.25
C VAL A 31 9.27 5.29 -3.42
N PHE A 32 9.83 4.39 -2.62
CA PHE A 32 11.25 4.03 -2.67
C PHE A 32 11.65 3.52 -4.05
N SER A 33 10.89 2.58 -4.62
CA SER A 33 11.22 1.99 -5.92
C SER A 33 10.98 2.98 -7.06
N ALA A 34 9.82 3.64 -7.08
CA ALA A 34 9.40 4.42 -8.22
C ALA A 34 10.00 5.84 -8.23
N VAL A 35 9.91 6.56 -7.11
CA VAL A 35 10.55 7.87 -6.95
C VAL A 35 12.07 7.71 -6.91
N GLY A 36 12.60 6.67 -6.26
CA GLY A 36 14.03 6.36 -6.30
C GLY A 36 14.53 6.12 -7.73
N THR A 37 13.77 5.39 -8.56
CA THR A 37 14.12 5.24 -9.99
C THR A 37 14.13 6.61 -10.69
N ALA A 38 13.14 7.46 -10.45
CA ALA A 38 13.10 8.80 -11.05
C ALA A 38 14.30 9.66 -10.64
N VAL A 39 14.68 9.63 -9.36
CA VAL A 39 15.78 10.42 -8.79
C VAL A 39 17.15 9.91 -9.25
N PHE A 40 17.41 8.61 -9.13
CA PHE A 40 18.76 8.06 -9.35
C PHE A 40 19.03 7.59 -10.78
N ALA A 41 17.98 7.18 -11.51
CA ALA A 41 18.11 6.56 -12.82
C ALA A 41 17.26 7.24 -13.91
N GLY A 42 16.49 8.28 -13.58
CA GLY A 42 15.54 8.91 -14.50
C GLY A 42 16.14 9.32 -15.84
N ALA A 43 17.36 9.89 -15.83
CA ALA A 43 18.06 10.27 -17.06
C ALA A 43 18.51 9.07 -17.92
N LYS A 44 18.70 7.89 -17.32
CA LYS A 44 19.13 6.67 -18.02
C LYS A 44 17.95 5.89 -18.58
N VAL A 45 16.85 5.81 -17.83
CA VAL A 45 15.67 4.99 -18.19
C VAL A 45 14.57 5.79 -18.88
N GLY A 46 14.63 7.12 -18.81
CA GLY A 46 13.65 8.03 -19.38
C GLY A 46 12.27 7.93 -18.73
N ASN A 47 11.32 8.74 -19.23
CA ASN A 47 9.96 8.80 -18.68
C ASN A 47 9.24 7.45 -18.75
N LEU A 48 9.48 6.67 -19.80
CA LEU A 48 8.87 5.34 -19.94
C LEU A 48 9.38 4.36 -18.87
N GLY A 49 10.69 4.36 -18.59
CA GLY A 49 11.26 3.53 -17.55
C GLY A 49 10.76 3.91 -16.15
N VAL A 50 10.64 5.21 -15.87
CA VAL A 50 10.03 5.69 -14.62
C VAL A 50 8.57 5.25 -14.52
N ALA A 51 7.78 5.40 -15.60
CA ALA A 51 6.40 4.94 -15.64
C ALA A 51 6.27 3.44 -15.38
N PHE A 52 7.15 2.61 -15.96
CA PHE A 52 7.22 1.19 -15.66
C PHE A 52 7.60 0.91 -14.20
N ALA A 53 8.53 1.66 -13.60
CA ALA A 53 8.88 1.49 -12.19
C ALA A 53 7.67 1.72 -11.28
N PHE A 54 6.87 2.77 -11.53
CA PHE A 54 5.60 2.98 -10.82
C PHE A 54 4.62 1.83 -11.03
N GLY A 55 4.35 1.47 -12.29
CA GLY A 55 3.34 0.46 -12.63
C GLY A 55 3.68 -0.95 -12.15
N LEU A 56 4.91 -1.41 -12.36
CA LEU A 56 5.35 -2.75 -11.94
C LEU A 56 5.46 -2.87 -10.42
N THR A 57 5.89 -1.81 -9.73
CA THR A 57 5.90 -1.82 -8.26
C THR A 57 4.48 -1.92 -7.71
N LEU A 58 3.52 -1.17 -8.27
CA LEU A 58 2.13 -1.26 -7.86
C LEU A 58 1.51 -2.63 -8.20
N LEU A 59 1.84 -3.21 -9.35
CA LEU A 59 1.42 -4.57 -9.73
C LEU A 59 1.94 -5.61 -8.73
N PHE A 60 3.21 -5.53 -8.35
CA PHE A 60 3.76 -6.39 -7.32
C PHE A 60 3.02 -6.22 -5.99
N LEU A 61 2.82 -4.99 -5.55
CA LEU A 61 2.17 -4.68 -4.27
C LEU A 61 0.71 -5.16 -4.22
N VAL A 62 -0.07 -5.03 -5.30
CA VAL A 62 -1.46 -5.48 -5.28
C VAL A 62 -1.56 -6.99 -5.08
N TYR A 63 -0.61 -7.77 -5.62
CA TYR A 63 -0.54 -9.21 -5.34
C TYR A 63 -0.02 -9.51 -3.94
N ALA A 64 0.97 -8.75 -3.45
CA ALA A 64 1.62 -9.01 -2.17
C ALA A 64 0.74 -8.64 -0.96
N ILE A 65 0.08 -7.48 -1.01
CA ILE A 65 -0.65 -6.90 0.12
C ILE A 65 -2.12 -6.59 -0.16
N GLY A 66 -2.58 -6.74 -1.42
CA GLY A 66 -4.00 -6.60 -1.76
C GLY A 66 -4.94 -7.49 -0.92
N PRO A 67 -4.62 -8.79 -0.70
CA PRO A 67 -5.40 -9.65 0.18
C PRO A 67 -5.41 -9.24 1.66
N ILE A 68 -4.48 -8.37 2.07
CA ILE A 68 -4.33 -7.92 3.46
C ILE A 68 -5.10 -6.61 3.68
N SER A 69 -4.76 -5.56 2.93
CA SER A 69 -5.29 -4.19 3.16
C SER A 69 -6.17 -3.66 2.04
N GLY A 70 -6.25 -4.36 0.90
CA GLY A 70 -6.78 -3.81 -0.34
C GLY A 70 -5.76 -3.02 -1.17
N CYS A 71 -4.52 -2.87 -0.67
CA CYS A 71 -3.41 -2.21 -1.36
C CYS A 71 -3.79 -0.82 -1.89
N HIS A 72 -4.33 0.06 -1.03
CA HIS A 72 -4.65 1.41 -1.48
C HIS A 72 -3.37 2.18 -1.78
N VAL A 73 -2.41 2.11 -0.86
CA VAL A 73 -1.05 2.70 -0.88
C VAL A 73 -1.00 4.17 -1.31
N ASN A 74 -2.15 4.85 -1.26
CA ASN A 74 -2.39 6.16 -1.85
C ASN A 74 -3.63 6.81 -1.18
N PRO A 75 -3.49 8.02 -0.60
CA PRO A 75 -4.60 8.72 0.03
C PRO A 75 -5.79 8.99 -0.90
N ALA A 76 -5.56 9.25 -2.20
CA ALA A 76 -6.63 9.47 -3.17
C ALA A 76 -7.41 8.18 -3.45
N VAL A 77 -6.75 7.03 -3.49
CA VAL A 77 -7.40 5.73 -3.64
C VAL A 77 -8.23 5.42 -2.40
N THR A 78 -7.67 5.64 -1.20
CA THR A 78 -8.41 5.50 0.06
C THR A 78 -9.64 6.39 0.11
N LEU A 79 -9.53 7.65 -0.30
CA LEU A 79 -10.66 8.57 -0.39
C LEU A 79 -11.73 8.05 -1.38
N GLY A 80 -11.30 7.55 -2.54
CA GLY A 80 -12.20 6.94 -3.52
C GLY A 80 -12.98 5.76 -2.94
N GLN A 81 -12.30 4.85 -2.23
CA GLN A 81 -12.94 3.72 -1.55
C GLN A 81 -13.87 4.16 -0.42
N PHE A 82 -13.54 5.24 0.29
CA PHE A 82 -14.40 5.82 1.33
C PHE A 82 -15.69 6.39 0.74
N VAL A 83 -15.60 7.16 -0.35
CA VAL A 83 -16.76 7.77 -1.02
C VAL A 83 -17.75 6.71 -1.52
N ILE A 84 -17.26 5.56 -1.97
CA ILE A 84 -18.13 4.45 -2.41
C ILE A 84 -18.53 3.48 -1.28
N GLY A 85 -18.24 3.82 -0.02
CA GLY A 85 -18.69 3.07 1.16
C GLY A 85 -17.96 1.75 1.41
N ARG A 86 -16.75 1.56 0.87
CA ARG A 86 -15.96 0.32 1.03
C ARG A 86 -15.00 0.31 2.21
N ILE A 87 -14.81 1.44 2.87
CA ILE A 87 -13.98 1.57 4.08
C ILE A 87 -14.64 2.57 5.03
N SER A 88 -14.54 2.35 6.34
CA SER A 88 -15.06 3.28 7.35
C SER A 88 -14.23 4.57 7.38
N ALA A 89 -14.82 5.67 7.84
CA ALA A 89 -14.11 6.96 7.96
C ALA A 89 -12.85 6.87 8.84
N VAL A 90 -12.93 6.11 9.95
CA VAL A 90 -11.80 5.90 10.86
C VAL A 90 -10.68 5.12 10.17
N ASN A 91 -11.00 4.02 9.50
CA ASN A 91 -9.99 3.22 8.78
C ASN A 91 -9.40 4.00 7.61
N ALA A 92 -10.20 4.79 6.90
CA ALA A 92 -9.71 5.67 5.83
C ALA A 92 -8.69 6.69 6.37
N ALA A 93 -8.99 7.35 7.49
CA ALA A 93 -8.07 8.30 8.11
C ALA A 93 -6.75 7.63 8.54
N ILE A 94 -6.82 6.46 9.17
CA ILE A 94 -5.62 5.72 9.60
C ILE A 94 -4.81 5.23 8.40
N TYR A 95 -5.46 4.76 7.33
CA TYR A 95 -4.79 4.41 6.07
C TYR A 95 -4.01 5.59 5.51
N VAL A 96 -4.62 6.78 5.43
CA VAL A 96 -3.95 7.99 4.94
C VAL A 96 -2.72 8.31 5.79
N VAL A 97 -2.83 8.26 7.12
CA VAL A 97 -1.70 8.50 8.02
C VAL A 97 -0.59 7.46 7.80
N ALA A 98 -0.93 6.17 7.72
CA ALA A 98 0.03 5.10 7.47
C ALA A 98 0.76 5.28 6.12
N GLN A 99 0.01 5.60 5.06
CA GLN A 99 0.54 5.86 3.72
C GLN A 99 1.49 7.07 3.72
N VAL A 100 1.09 8.18 4.36
CA VAL A 100 1.92 9.39 4.46
C VAL A 100 3.22 9.09 5.22
N ILE A 101 3.14 8.36 6.34
CA ILE A 101 4.34 7.94 7.08
C ILE A 101 5.25 7.07 6.19
N GLY A 102 4.70 6.06 5.51
CA GLY A 102 5.47 5.19 4.62
C GLY A 102 6.16 5.97 3.49
N GLY A 103 5.43 6.86 2.83
CA GLY A 103 5.97 7.71 1.77
C GLY A 103 7.03 8.70 2.25
N LEU A 104 6.83 9.32 3.43
CA LEU A 104 7.80 10.22 4.05
C LEU A 104 9.10 9.47 4.41
N VAL A 105 9.00 8.30 5.03
CA VAL A 105 10.17 7.48 5.38
C VAL A 105 10.94 7.10 4.12
N ALA A 106 10.25 6.67 3.05
CA ALA A 106 10.90 6.38 1.77
C ALA A 106 11.60 7.62 1.18
N GLY A 107 10.95 8.78 1.22
CA GLY A 107 11.52 10.05 0.78
C GLY A 107 12.77 10.45 1.57
N VAL A 108 12.77 10.26 2.89
CA VAL A 108 13.95 10.48 3.74
C VAL A 108 15.07 9.53 3.34
N VAL A 109 14.80 8.23 3.17
CA VAL A 109 15.81 7.26 2.77
C VAL A 109 16.41 7.65 1.41
N ILE A 110 15.58 7.97 0.41
CA ILE A 110 16.04 8.46 -0.90
C ILE A 110 16.90 9.72 -0.75
N TYR A 111 16.51 10.66 0.10
CA TYR A 111 17.24 11.91 0.27
C TYR A 111 18.63 11.71 0.90
N THR A 112 18.78 10.69 1.73
CA THR A 112 20.03 10.42 2.48
C THR A 112 21.04 9.55 1.75
N VAL A 113 20.69 8.98 0.59
CA VAL A 113 21.56 8.12 -0.24
C VAL A 113 21.94 8.80 -1.54
#